data_AF-I4MBW3-F1
#
_entry.id   AF-I4MBW3-F1
#
_cell.length_a   1.000
_cell.length_b   1.000
_cell.length_c   1.000
_cell.angle_alpha   90.00
_cell.angle_beta   90.00
_cell.angle_gamma   90.00
#
_symmetry.space_group_name_H-M   'P 1'
#
loop_
_entity.id
_entity.type
_entity.pdbx_description
1 polymer ?
#
loop_
_entity_poly.entity_id
_entity_poly.type
_entity_poly.pdbx_seq_one_letter_code
_entity_poly.pdbx_strand_id
1 'polypeptide(L)'
;MSGYVLAASNIGAGYAAAISAFYPAVGTVLSALILRERLSASKYAAFALALIAVSALGYFSCAQDAQSYVNSNTILGLAGAILSVVGWGSEAVVCAWATRQKSIDDEIILHIRQTTSAFAYVIIAIIAIVSSIFVSSTGASTGTSAVTSTGLESYILLNTSSLQAFKIAGMAIIVGLLGVSSYLCYYRGIAKVGASRAMAANVTYAAWSMIVTAIISCTMPSVLAWICCITIMCSTVFVARQ
;
A
#
# COMPACT_ATOMS: atom_id res chain seq x y z
N MET A 1 5.43 -4.00 -0.74
CA MET A 1 4.26 -4.07 0.18
C MET A 1 4.66 -4.36 1.62
N SER A 2 5.76 -5.08 1.88
CA SER A 2 6.17 -5.46 3.24
C SER A 2 6.34 -4.28 4.22
N GLY A 3 6.85 -3.13 3.76
CA GLY A 3 6.96 -1.92 4.60
C GLY A 3 5.61 -1.43 5.12
N TYR A 4 4.54 -1.52 4.32
CA TYR A 4 3.21 -1.05 4.68
C TYR A 4 2.60 -1.97 5.75
N VAL A 5 2.79 -3.28 5.58
CA VAL A 5 2.35 -4.28 6.57
C VAL A 5 3.11 -4.12 7.89
N LEU A 6 4.42 -3.83 7.82
CA LEU A 6 5.23 -3.52 9.00
C LEU A 6 4.76 -2.22 9.69
N ALA A 7 4.42 -1.19 8.93
CA ALA A 7 3.84 0.03 9.46
C ALA A 7 2.48 -0.24 10.12
N ALA A 8 1.57 -0.91 9.42
CA ALA A 8 0.22 -1.19 9.91
C ALA A 8 0.23 -2.03 11.20
N SER A 9 1.21 -2.93 11.36
CA SER A 9 1.36 -3.76 12.56
C SER A 9 2.02 -3.06 13.74
N ASN A 10 2.68 -1.91 13.57
CA ASN A 10 3.39 -1.21 14.64
C ASN A 10 2.75 0.13 15.03
N ILE A 11 2.20 0.87 14.06
CA ILE A 11 1.59 2.18 14.27
C ILE A 11 0.11 2.20 13.90
N GLY A 12 -0.48 1.07 13.48
CA GLY A 12 -1.88 0.98 13.07
C GLY A 12 -2.10 1.23 11.57
N ALA A 13 -3.12 0.57 11.02
CA ALA A 13 -3.41 0.59 9.58
C ALA A 13 -3.79 1.99 9.05
N GLY A 14 -4.50 2.79 9.84
CA GLY A 14 -4.89 4.14 9.42
C GLY A 14 -3.71 5.12 9.35
N TYR A 15 -2.79 5.10 10.32
CA TYR A 15 -1.55 5.89 10.26
C TYR A 15 -0.63 5.41 9.13
N ALA A 16 -0.51 4.10 8.94
CA ALA A 16 0.22 3.54 7.80
C ALA A 16 -0.39 3.99 6.46
N ALA A 17 -1.71 4.00 6.32
CA ALA A 17 -2.42 4.49 5.13
C ALA A 17 -2.18 5.99 4.91
N ALA A 18 -2.29 6.81 5.95
CA ALA A 18 -2.07 8.26 5.88
C ALA A 18 -0.65 8.60 5.42
N ILE A 19 0.37 7.96 6.01
CA ILE A 19 1.78 8.22 5.67
C ILE A 19 2.10 7.65 4.28
N SER A 20 1.66 6.43 3.98
CA SER A 20 1.94 5.80 2.67
C SER A 20 1.26 6.53 1.51
N ALA A 21 0.15 7.24 1.74
CA ALA A 21 -0.51 8.06 0.73
C ALA A 21 0.35 9.21 0.20
N PHE A 22 1.52 9.49 0.80
CA PHE A 22 2.52 10.42 0.27
C PHE A 22 3.44 9.81 -0.79
N TYR A 23 3.33 8.51 -1.11
CA TYR A 23 4.10 7.91 -2.21
C TYR A 23 4.00 8.68 -3.55
N PRO A 24 2.85 9.29 -3.91
CA PRO A 24 2.71 10.13 -5.09
C PRO A 24 3.60 11.38 -5.02
N ALA A 25 3.83 11.95 -3.83
CA ALA A 25 4.71 13.10 -3.66
C ALA A 25 6.15 12.74 -4.03
N VAL A 26 6.65 11.61 -3.54
CA VAL A 26 7.98 11.13 -3.89
C VAL A 26 8.05 10.78 -5.38
N GLY A 27 7.05 10.10 -5.91
CA GLY A 27 7.01 9.76 -7.33
C GLY A 27 6.93 10.98 -8.26
N THR A 28 6.19 12.03 -7.90
CA THR A 28 6.12 13.27 -8.71
C THR A 28 7.45 14.03 -8.72
N VAL A 29 8.18 14.05 -7.60
CA VAL A 29 9.54 14.61 -7.53
C VAL A 29 10.50 13.78 -8.38
N LEU A 30 10.50 12.45 -8.22
CA LEU A 30 11.36 11.56 -9.00
C LEU A 30 11.04 11.62 -10.51
N SER A 31 9.75 11.71 -10.87
CA SER A 31 9.33 11.88 -12.27
C SER A 31 9.82 13.20 -12.87
N ALA A 32 9.76 14.29 -12.11
CA ALA A 32 10.28 15.59 -12.54
C ALA A 32 11.81 15.58 -12.73
N LEU A 33 12.54 14.78 -11.95
CA LEU A 33 14.00 14.63 -12.07
C LEU A 33 14.42 13.70 -13.21
N ILE A 34 13.81 12.50 -13.30
CA ILE A 34 14.22 11.42 -14.19
C ILE A 34 13.57 11.53 -15.57
N LEU A 35 12.25 11.72 -15.63
CA LEU A 35 11.49 11.81 -16.89
C LEU A 35 11.41 13.24 -17.43
N ARG A 36 11.83 14.23 -16.63
CA ARG A 36 11.70 15.67 -16.91
C ARG A 36 10.25 16.10 -17.16
N GLU A 37 9.28 15.37 -16.61
CA GLU A 37 7.86 15.68 -16.67
C GLU A 37 7.48 16.57 -15.49
N ARG A 38 7.36 17.88 -15.75
CA ARG A 38 6.96 18.85 -14.74
C ARG A 38 5.45 19.09 -14.79
N LEU A 39 4.82 19.14 -13.64
CA LEU A 39 3.46 19.64 -13.51
C LEU A 39 3.48 21.18 -13.51
N SER A 40 2.38 21.81 -13.93
CA SER A 40 2.19 23.25 -13.73
C SER A 40 2.10 23.58 -12.23
N ALA A 41 2.51 24.78 -11.83
CA ALA A 41 2.44 25.24 -10.44
C ALA A 41 1.03 25.08 -9.83
N SER A 42 -0.03 25.37 -10.60
CA SER A 42 -1.41 25.18 -10.16
C SER A 42 -1.75 23.70 -9.91
N LYS A 43 -1.18 22.78 -10.70
CA LYS A 43 -1.38 21.33 -10.54
C LYS A 43 -0.62 20.82 -9.32
N TYR A 44 0.57 21.36 -9.03
CA TYR A 44 1.27 21.06 -7.78
C TYR A 44 0.48 21.50 -6.54
N ALA A 45 -0.13 22.70 -6.58
CA ALA A 45 -0.95 23.19 -5.47
C ALA A 45 -2.19 22.30 -5.23
N ALA A 46 -2.92 21.95 -6.30
CA ALA A 46 -4.07 21.05 -6.20
C ALA A 46 -3.65 19.66 -5.69
N PHE A 47 -2.52 19.14 -6.16
CA PHE A 47 -1.98 17.86 -5.70
C PHE A 47 -1.58 17.89 -4.22
N ALA A 48 -0.92 18.94 -3.76
CA ALA A 48 -0.61 19.12 -2.34
C ALA A 48 -1.89 19.17 -1.48
N LEU A 49 -2.93 19.85 -1.96
CA LEU A 49 -4.23 19.89 -1.30
C LEU A 49 -4.85 18.48 -1.17
N ALA A 50 -4.76 17.65 -2.21
CA ALA A 50 -5.22 16.26 -2.16
C ALA A 50 -4.48 15.44 -1.08
N LEU A 51 -3.16 15.62 -0.96
CA LEU A 51 -2.36 14.91 0.05
C LEU A 51 -2.71 15.36 1.47
N ILE A 52 -2.94 16.66 1.69
CA ILE A 52 -3.40 17.18 2.97
C ILE A 52 -4.76 16.60 3.33
N ALA A 53 -5.69 16.55 2.37
CA ALA A 53 -7.03 15.99 2.58
C ALA A 53 -6.99 14.49 2.95
N VAL A 54 -6.15 13.68 2.28
CA VAL A 54 -5.96 12.26 2.64
C VAL A 54 -5.33 12.12 4.03
N SER A 55 -4.35 12.95 4.35
CA SER A 55 -3.68 12.91 5.66
C SER A 55 -4.66 13.24 6.78
N ALA A 56 -5.49 14.26 6.59
CA ALA A 56 -6.56 14.62 7.51
C ALA A 56 -7.54 13.46 7.66
N LEU A 57 -8.02 12.89 6.55
CA LEU A 57 -8.95 11.76 6.57
C LEU A 57 -8.36 10.57 7.37
N GLY A 58 -7.11 10.22 7.11
CA GLY A 58 -6.41 9.16 7.84
C GLY A 58 -6.26 9.46 9.34
N TYR A 59 -5.93 10.68 9.71
CA TYR A 59 -5.82 11.10 11.13
C TYR A 59 -7.16 10.96 11.87
N PHE A 60 -8.26 11.43 11.27
CA PHE A 60 -9.58 11.37 11.90
C PHE A 60 -10.12 9.94 11.99
N SER A 61 -9.84 9.08 11.01
CA SER A 61 -10.19 7.66 11.09
C SER A 61 -9.43 6.92 12.21
N CYS A 62 -8.24 7.39 12.61
CA CYS A 62 -7.44 6.78 13.67
C CYS A 62 -7.83 7.23 15.09
N ALA A 63 -8.50 8.37 15.24
CA ALA A 63 -8.83 8.93 16.56
C ALA A 63 -9.83 8.06 17.35
N GLN A 64 -10.51 7.11 16.70
CA GLN A 64 -11.52 6.24 17.32
C GLN A 64 -10.97 4.86 17.75
N ASP A 65 -9.87 4.38 17.16
CA ASP A 65 -9.31 3.06 17.43
C ASP A 65 -7.86 3.17 17.94
N ALA A 66 -7.70 3.69 19.16
CA ALA A 66 -6.46 3.53 19.92
C ALA A 66 -6.36 2.07 20.42
N GLN A 67 -6.21 1.12 19.50
CA GLN A 67 -5.97 -0.28 19.82
C GLN A 67 -4.60 -0.37 20.50
N SER A 68 -4.56 -0.72 21.78
CA SER A 68 -3.33 -0.90 22.56
C SER A 68 -2.46 -2.00 21.96
N TYR A 69 -1.47 -1.62 21.16
CA TYR A 69 -0.47 -2.55 20.62
C TYR A 69 0.48 -2.99 21.73
N VAL A 70 0.43 -4.28 22.09
CA VAL A 70 1.36 -4.92 23.01
C VAL A 70 2.68 -5.13 22.25
N ASN A 71 3.65 -4.21 22.43
CA ASN A 71 4.94 -4.08 21.70
C ASN A 71 4.92 -3.25 20.39
N SER A 72 4.34 -2.05 20.40
CA SER A 72 4.49 -1.10 19.28
C SER A 72 5.88 -0.45 19.24
N ASN A 73 6.65 -0.73 18.19
CA ASN A 73 7.85 0.04 17.88
C ASN A 73 7.52 1.15 16.88
N THR A 74 7.21 2.36 17.38
CA THR A 74 6.83 3.51 16.53
C THR A 74 7.89 3.83 15.47
N ILE A 75 9.18 3.72 15.82
CA ILE A 75 10.30 3.96 14.90
C ILE A 75 10.28 2.95 13.76
N LEU A 76 10.05 1.67 14.06
CA LEU A 76 9.98 0.60 13.07
C LEU A 76 8.77 0.77 12.15
N GLY A 77 7.62 1.17 12.71
CA GLY A 77 6.42 1.45 11.93
C GLY A 77 6.60 2.65 11.00
N LEU A 78 7.22 3.73 11.48
CA LEU A 78 7.52 4.90 10.65
C LEU A 78 8.53 4.57 9.54
N ALA A 79 9.57 3.80 9.86
CA ALA A 79 10.55 3.33 8.87
C ALA A 79 9.88 2.47 7.79
N GLY A 80 8.97 1.55 8.17
CA GLY A 80 8.18 0.75 7.24
C GLY A 80 7.28 1.59 6.33
N ALA A 81 6.68 2.66 6.88
CA ALA A 81 5.85 3.57 6.10
C ALA A 81 6.69 4.35 5.07
N ILE A 82 7.84 4.90 5.46
CA ILE A 82 8.77 5.61 4.57
C ILE A 82 9.27 4.68 3.46
N LEU A 83 9.66 3.45 3.80
CA LEU A 83 10.08 2.45 2.82
C LEU A 83 8.98 2.19 1.78
N SER A 84 7.72 2.21 2.19
CA SER A 84 6.58 2.02 1.29
C SER A 84 6.37 3.21 0.36
N VAL A 85 6.47 4.43 0.91
CA VAL A 85 6.38 5.69 0.15
C VAL A 85 7.44 5.72 -0.95
N VAL A 86 8.69 5.40 -0.62
CA VAL A 86 9.79 5.40 -1.58
C VAL A 86 9.63 4.25 -2.59
N GLY A 87 9.26 3.06 -2.13
CA GLY A 87 9.07 1.89 -2.98
C GLY A 87 7.99 2.12 -4.05
N TRP A 88 6.78 2.50 -3.65
CA TRP A 88 5.69 2.72 -4.61
C TRP A 88 5.91 3.95 -5.49
N GLY A 89 6.47 5.03 -4.93
CA GLY A 89 6.76 6.24 -5.68
C GLY A 89 7.81 6.01 -6.79
N SER A 90 8.88 5.25 -6.48
CA SER A 90 9.92 4.92 -7.46
C SER A 90 9.45 3.89 -8.49
N GLU A 91 8.65 2.89 -8.09
CA GLU A 91 8.06 1.88 -8.98
C GLU A 91 7.30 2.52 -10.14
N ALA A 92 6.42 3.49 -9.84
CA ALA A 92 5.63 4.19 -10.86
C ALA A 92 6.50 4.96 -11.86
N VAL A 93 7.61 5.53 -11.39
CA VAL A 93 8.56 6.28 -12.22
C VAL A 93 9.38 5.36 -13.12
N VAL A 94 9.84 4.22 -12.59
CA VAL A 94 10.54 3.19 -13.38
C VAL A 94 9.62 2.62 -14.45
N CYS A 95 8.34 2.38 -14.13
CA CYS A 95 7.34 1.94 -15.10
C CYS A 95 7.19 2.95 -16.24
N ALA A 96 6.97 4.23 -15.93
CA ALA A 96 6.83 5.27 -16.93
C ALA A 96 8.10 5.45 -17.78
N TRP A 97 9.27 5.30 -17.17
CA TRP A 97 10.54 5.33 -17.90
C TRP A 97 10.66 4.16 -18.88
N ALA A 98 10.31 2.94 -18.45
CA ALA A 98 10.40 1.73 -19.27
C ALA A 98 9.43 1.77 -20.47
N THR A 99 8.19 2.22 -20.26
CA THR A 99 7.20 2.35 -21.34
C THR A 99 7.60 3.44 -22.34
N ARG A 100 8.23 4.53 -21.88
CA ARG A 100 8.58 5.67 -22.74
C ARG A 100 9.85 5.46 -23.56
N GLN A 101 10.89 4.85 -22.98
CA GLN A 101 12.18 4.70 -23.67
C GLN A 101 12.32 3.39 -24.46
N LYS A 102 11.74 2.30 -23.97
CA LYS A 102 11.93 0.97 -24.55
C LYS A 102 10.69 0.41 -25.25
N SER A 103 9.59 1.19 -25.29
CA SER A 103 8.28 0.76 -25.81
C SER A 103 7.90 -0.66 -25.36
N ILE A 104 8.20 -0.98 -24.11
CA ILE A 104 7.88 -2.28 -23.51
C ILE A 104 6.42 -2.22 -23.07
N ASP A 105 5.67 -3.26 -23.41
CA ASP A 105 4.27 -3.41 -23.01
C ASP A 105 4.13 -3.44 -21.48
N ASP A 106 3.11 -2.78 -20.96
CA ASP A 106 2.88 -2.65 -19.52
C ASP A 106 2.61 -4.00 -18.83
N GLU A 107 2.05 -4.98 -19.56
CA GLU A 107 1.88 -6.36 -19.11
C GLU A 107 3.22 -7.02 -18.81
N ILE A 108 4.24 -6.80 -19.65
CA ILE A 108 5.56 -7.39 -19.48
C ILE A 108 6.25 -6.77 -18.27
N ILE A 109 6.14 -5.45 -18.11
CA ILE A 109 6.70 -4.75 -16.94
C ILE A 109 6.05 -5.27 -15.66
N LEU A 110 4.71 -5.43 -15.66
CA LEU A 110 4.00 -5.98 -14.52
C LEU A 110 4.40 -7.44 -14.25
N HIS A 111 4.58 -8.25 -15.30
CA HIS A 111 5.01 -9.64 -15.16
C HIS A 111 6.37 -9.74 -14.47
N ILE A 112 7.37 -8.96 -14.92
CA ILE A 112 8.70 -8.89 -14.30
C ILE A 112 8.60 -8.44 -12.84
N ARG A 113 7.76 -7.44 -12.56
CA ARG A 113 7.55 -6.93 -11.20
C ARG A 113 6.93 -7.98 -10.27
N GLN A 114 5.95 -8.74 -10.75
CA GLN A 114 5.31 -9.80 -9.96
C GLN A 114 6.20 -11.02 -9.76
N THR A 115 6.96 -11.45 -10.77
CA THR A 115 7.91 -12.56 -10.62
C THR A 115 9.03 -12.21 -9.64
N THR A 116 9.61 -11.01 -9.75
CA THR A 116 10.62 -10.51 -8.80
C THR A 116 10.04 -10.44 -7.37
N SER A 117 8.80 -9.98 -7.23
CA SER A 117 8.12 -9.94 -5.92
C SER A 117 7.90 -11.34 -5.35
N ALA A 118 7.48 -12.31 -6.19
CA ALA A 118 7.31 -13.69 -5.77
C ALA A 118 8.62 -14.29 -5.25
N PHE A 119 9.73 -14.10 -5.97
CA PHE A 119 11.06 -14.54 -5.51
C PHE A 119 11.46 -13.87 -4.18
N ALA A 120 11.27 -12.56 -4.05
CA ALA A 120 11.58 -11.85 -2.81
C ALA A 120 10.76 -12.40 -1.61
N TYR A 121 9.46 -12.65 -1.80
CA TYR A 121 8.63 -13.24 -0.75
C TYR A 121 9.02 -14.68 -0.41
N VAL A 122 9.41 -15.49 -1.41
CA VAL A 122 9.92 -16.86 -1.16
C VAL A 122 11.20 -16.82 -0.32
N ILE A 123 12.15 -15.94 -0.64
CA ILE A 123 13.40 -15.79 0.12
C ILE A 123 13.10 -15.37 1.56
N ILE A 124 12.26 -14.34 1.75
CA ILE A 124 11.86 -13.87 3.09
C ILE A 124 11.17 -14.98 3.88
N ALA A 125 10.28 -15.75 3.25
CA ALA A 125 9.60 -16.87 3.88
C ALA A 125 10.58 -17.97 4.31
N ILE A 126 11.54 -18.34 3.45
CA ILE A 126 12.58 -19.33 3.79
C ILE A 126 13.41 -18.86 4.98
N ILE A 127 13.87 -17.59 4.99
CA ILE A 127 14.63 -17.02 6.10
C ILE A 127 13.84 -17.09 7.41
N ALA A 128 12.54 -16.75 7.37
CA ALA A 128 11.68 -16.80 8.54
C ALA A 128 11.52 -18.24 9.08
N ILE A 129 11.30 -19.22 8.19
CA ILE A 129 11.20 -20.63 8.55
C ILE A 129 12.51 -21.12 9.19
N VAL A 130 13.65 -20.89 8.55
CA VAL A 130 14.97 -21.32 9.07
C VAL A 130 15.26 -20.68 10.44
N SER A 131 14.97 -19.39 10.59
CA SER A 131 15.14 -18.67 11.87
C SER A 131 14.28 -19.27 12.98
N SER A 132 13.03 -19.64 12.67
CA SER A 132 12.12 -20.27 13.64
C SER A 132 12.58 -21.67 14.07
N ILE A 133 13.12 -22.48 13.15
CA ILE A 133 13.68 -23.80 13.46
C ILE A 133 14.94 -23.67 14.34
N PHE A 134 15.79 -22.68 14.05
CA PHE A 134 17.02 -22.43 14.80
C PHE A 134 16.75 -21.97 16.25
N VAL A 135 15.75 -21.10 16.47
CA VAL A 135 15.35 -20.66 17.81
C VAL A 135 14.74 -21.81 18.62
N SER A 136 13.91 -22.66 18.00
CA SER A 136 13.30 -23.82 18.66
C SER A 136 14.33 -24.90 19.05
N SER A 137 15.43 -25.02 18.32
CA SER A 137 16.48 -26.03 18.56
C SER A 137 17.53 -25.61 19.58
N THR A 138 17.68 -24.32 19.86
CA THR A 138 18.71 -23.79 20.79
C THR A 138 18.25 -23.65 22.23
N GLY A 139 16.98 -23.93 22.56
CA GLY A 139 16.46 -23.89 23.94
C GLY A 139 16.61 -22.54 24.64
N ALA A 140 16.96 -21.47 23.90
CA ALA A 140 17.23 -20.16 24.44
C ALA A 140 15.91 -19.41 24.71
N SER A 141 15.27 -19.72 25.84
CA SER A 141 14.25 -18.89 26.45
C SER A 141 14.88 -17.65 27.09
N THR A 142 15.52 -16.78 26.30
CA THR A 142 15.74 -15.40 26.74
C THR A 142 14.39 -14.69 26.66
N GLY A 143 13.94 -14.12 27.78
CA GLY A 143 12.61 -13.54 28.02
C GLY A 143 12.22 -12.33 27.15
N THR A 144 12.38 -12.43 25.83
CA THR A 144 11.57 -11.72 24.85
C THR A 144 10.43 -12.64 24.49
N SER A 145 9.22 -12.23 24.88
CA SER A 145 7.93 -12.86 24.62
C SER A 145 7.96 -13.76 23.41
N ALA A 146 7.53 -15.02 23.60
CA ALA A 146 7.24 -15.96 22.55
C ALA A 146 6.82 -15.21 21.30
N VAL A 147 7.70 -15.18 20.29
CA VAL A 147 7.26 -15.01 18.91
C VAL A 147 6.48 -16.29 18.68
N THR A 148 5.24 -16.26 19.15
CA THR A 148 4.26 -17.28 18.88
C THR A 148 4.26 -17.33 17.37
N SER A 149 4.82 -18.41 16.88
CA SER A 149 4.62 -19.02 15.58
C SER A 149 3.14 -19.22 15.25
N THR A 150 2.19 -18.55 15.93
CA THR A 150 0.76 -18.55 15.64
C THR A 150 0.48 -18.08 14.23
N GLY A 151 1.35 -17.26 13.62
CA GLY A 151 1.27 -16.95 12.20
C GLY A 151 1.54 -18.19 11.33
N LEU A 152 2.73 -18.78 11.47
CA LEU A 152 3.22 -19.84 10.57
C LEU A 152 2.57 -21.21 10.83
N GLU A 153 2.33 -21.57 12.09
CA GLU A 153 1.61 -22.80 12.45
C GLU A 153 0.15 -22.75 11.99
N SER A 154 -0.50 -21.58 11.95
CA SER A 154 -1.86 -21.44 11.39
C SER A 154 -1.90 -21.57 9.86
N TYR A 155 -0.77 -21.37 9.17
CA TYR A 155 -0.67 -21.56 7.72
C TYR A 155 -0.22 -22.99 7.34
N ILE A 156 0.62 -23.62 8.17
CA ILE A 156 1.17 -24.98 7.92
C ILE A 156 0.25 -26.07 8.49
N LEU A 157 -0.34 -25.85 9.67
CA LEU A 157 -1.41 -26.69 10.17
C LEU A 157 -2.71 -26.12 9.63
N LEU A 158 -3.28 -26.76 8.61
CA LEU A 158 -4.66 -26.59 8.15
C LEU A 158 -5.71 -26.94 9.25
N ASN A 159 -5.42 -26.69 10.53
CA ASN A 159 -6.24 -27.09 11.66
C ASN A 159 -7.23 -26.00 12.06
N THR A 160 -7.99 -25.53 11.09
CA THR A 160 -9.31 -24.93 11.30
C THR A 160 -10.23 -25.57 10.29
N SER A 161 -10.96 -26.60 10.74
CA SER A 161 -12.11 -27.24 10.07
C SER A 161 -12.10 -27.05 8.54
N SER A 162 -11.43 -27.94 7.80
CA SER A 162 -11.20 -27.98 6.32
C SER A 162 -12.01 -27.00 5.44
N LEU A 163 -13.32 -26.87 5.66
CA LEU A 163 -14.20 -25.84 5.08
C LEU A 163 -13.70 -24.38 5.22
N GLN A 164 -13.05 -23.99 6.33
CA GLN A 164 -12.50 -22.65 6.53
C GLN A 164 -11.22 -22.43 5.72
N ALA A 165 -10.35 -23.43 5.62
CA ALA A 165 -9.14 -23.35 4.79
C ALA A 165 -9.48 -23.17 3.30
N PHE A 166 -10.48 -23.89 2.78
CA PHE A 166 -10.98 -23.69 1.42
C PHE A 166 -11.61 -22.31 1.21
N LYS A 167 -12.33 -21.77 2.20
CA LYS A 167 -12.87 -20.40 2.13
C LYS A 167 -11.76 -19.36 2.08
N ILE A 168 -10.74 -19.48 2.94
CA ILE A 168 -9.60 -18.56 2.98
C ILE A 168 -8.82 -18.64 1.67
N ALA A 169 -8.52 -19.84 1.18
CA ALA A 169 -7.83 -20.04 -0.10
C ALA A 169 -8.66 -19.48 -1.27
N GLY A 170 -9.96 -19.74 -1.31
CA GLY A 170 -10.87 -19.18 -2.31
C GLY A 170 -10.91 -17.66 -2.30
N MET A 171 -11.02 -17.03 -1.11
CA MET A 171 -10.96 -15.57 -0.98
C MET A 171 -9.60 -15.01 -1.39
N ALA A 172 -8.50 -15.67 -1.03
CA ALA A 172 -7.16 -15.24 -1.42
C ALA A 172 -6.97 -15.26 -2.94
N ILE A 173 -7.51 -16.27 -3.64
CA ILE A 173 -7.49 -16.32 -5.11
C ILE A 173 -8.27 -15.15 -5.69
N ILE A 174 -9.49 -14.89 -5.21
CA ILE A 174 -10.33 -13.79 -5.71
C ILE A 174 -9.65 -12.43 -5.47
N VAL A 175 -9.12 -12.20 -4.26
CA VAL A 175 -8.38 -10.97 -3.92
C VAL A 175 -7.12 -10.84 -4.77
N GLY A 176 -6.40 -11.94 -5.02
CA GLY A 176 -5.24 -11.97 -5.90
C GLY A 176 -5.58 -11.57 -7.33
N LEU A 177 -6.66 -12.11 -7.90
CA LEU A 177 -7.13 -11.79 -9.25
C LEU A 177 -7.58 -10.33 -9.38
N LEU A 178 -8.33 -9.82 -8.40
CA LEU A 178 -8.71 -8.41 -8.34
C LEU A 178 -7.49 -7.51 -8.20
N GLY A 179 -6.50 -7.91 -7.39
CA GLY A 179 -5.24 -7.21 -7.22
C GLY A 179 -4.46 -7.12 -8.53
N VAL A 180 -4.24 -8.24 -9.23
CA VAL A 180 -3.55 -8.25 -10.53
C VAL A 180 -4.27 -7.38 -11.55
N SER A 181 -5.60 -7.47 -11.62
CA SER A 181 -6.42 -6.67 -12.53
C SER A 181 -6.28 -5.17 -12.25
N SER A 182 -6.33 -4.78 -10.97
CA SER A 182 -6.13 -3.39 -10.53
C SER A 182 -4.74 -2.87 -10.88
N TYR A 183 -3.69 -3.65 -10.61
CA TYR A 183 -2.31 -3.28 -10.93
C TYR A 183 -2.08 -3.14 -12.43
N LEU A 184 -2.67 -4.01 -13.26
CA LEU A 184 -2.57 -3.90 -14.71
C LEU A 184 -3.23 -2.59 -15.20
N CYS A 185 -4.44 -2.29 -14.74
CA CYS A 185 -5.09 -1.01 -15.04
C CYS A 185 -4.25 0.20 -14.58
N TYR A 186 -3.59 0.10 -13.44
CA TYR A 186 -2.71 1.15 -12.93
C TYR A 186 -1.48 1.37 -13.82
N TYR A 187 -0.81 0.29 -14.21
CA TYR A 187 0.36 0.33 -15.11
C TYR A 187 -0.02 0.86 -16.50
N ARG A 188 -1.16 0.43 -17.06
CA ARG A 188 -1.75 1.03 -18.28
C ARG A 188 -2.03 2.51 -18.13
N GLY A 189 -2.52 2.93 -16.97
CA GLY A 189 -2.72 4.34 -16.65
C GLY A 189 -1.42 5.13 -16.71
N ILE A 190 -0.38 4.64 -16.06
CA ILE A 190 0.96 5.24 -16.09
C ILE A 190 1.48 5.36 -17.53
N ALA A 191 1.35 4.30 -18.33
CA ALA A 191 1.78 4.29 -19.73
C ALA A 191 1.06 5.37 -20.58
N LYS A 192 -0.22 5.64 -20.31
CA LYS A 192 -1.04 6.58 -21.10
C LYS A 192 -0.92 8.04 -20.66
N VAL A 193 -0.90 8.33 -19.35
CA VAL A 193 -0.96 9.71 -18.83
C VAL A 193 0.31 10.18 -18.13
N GLY A 194 1.31 9.30 -17.99
CA GLY A 194 2.55 9.57 -17.27
C GLY A 194 2.43 9.31 -15.76
N ALA A 195 3.58 9.11 -15.12
CA ALA A 195 3.65 8.70 -13.71
C ALA A 195 2.95 9.71 -12.78
N SER A 196 3.26 11.00 -12.93
CA SER A 196 2.77 12.06 -12.03
C SER A 196 1.25 12.17 -12.01
N ARG A 197 0.61 12.12 -13.19
CA ARG A 197 -0.86 12.23 -13.30
C ARG A 197 -1.54 10.94 -12.86
N ALA A 198 -0.99 9.78 -13.22
CA ALA A 198 -1.52 8.49 -12.80
C ALA A 198 -1.46 8.30 -11.27
N MET A 199 -0.36 8.70 -10.63
CA MET A 199 -0.23 8.66 -9.17
C MET A 199 -1.22 9.59 -8.48
N ALA A 200 -1.42 10.82 -9.00
CA ALA A 200 -2.44 11.72 -8.48
C ALA A 200 -3.85 11.11 -8.59
N ALA A 201 -4.20 10.51 -9.74
CA ALA A 201 -5.48 9.82 -9.89
C ALA A 201 -5.63 8.64 -8.93
N ASN A 202 -4.55 7.91 -8.63
CA ASN A 202 -4.61 6.76 -7.73
C ASN A 202 -5.01 7.16 -6.30
N VAL A 203 -4.64 8.36 -5.81
CA VAL A 203 -5.01 8.87 -4.47
C VAL A 203 -6.53 8.84 -4.20
N THR A 204 -7.36 8.84 -5.25
CA THR A 204 -8.82 8.72 -5.14
C THR A 204 -9.29 7.43 -4.46
N TYR A 205 -8.44 6.39 -4.35
CA TYR A 205 -8.77 5.18 -3.58
C TYR A 205 -9.14 5.51 -2.14
N ALA A 206 -8.56 6.55 -1.53
CA ALA A 206 -8.85 6.93 -0.14
C ALA A 206 -10.31 7.40 -0.01
N ALA A 207 -10.81 8.16 -1.00
CA ALA A 207 -12.19 8.60 -1.04
C ALA A 207 -13.16 7.44 -1.29
N TRP A 208 -12.83 6.56 -2.25
CA TRP A 208 -13.63 5.35 -2.52
C TRP A 208 -13.65 4.38 -1.34
N SER A 209 -12.53 4.20 -0.65
CA SER A 209 -12.45 3.36 0.55
C SER A 209 -13.43 3.84 1.60
N MET A 210 -13.49 5.16 1.85
CA MET A 210 -14.43 5.73 2.81
C MET A 210 -15.88 5.46 2.40
N ILE A 211 -16.23 5.66 1.12
CA ILE A 211 -17.60 5.44 0.60
C ILE A 211 -18.00 3.98 0.75
N VAL A 212 -17.13 3.05 0.36
CA VAL A 212 -17.38 1.61 0.46
C VAL A 212 -17.51 1.20 1.94
N THR A 213 -16.63 1.69 2.81
CA THR A 213 -16.73 1.43 4.27
C THR A 213 -18.05 1.95 4.83
N ALA A 214 -18.52 3.13 4.42
CA ALA A 214 -19.80 3.69 4.86
C ALA A 214 -20.99 2.82 4.46
N ILE A 215 -20.99 2.32 3.21
CA ILE A 215 -22.05 1.45 2.68
C ILE A 215 -22.05 0.11 3.42
N ILE A 216 -20.88 -0.52 3.57
CA ILE A 216 -20.76 -1.84 4.20
C ILE A 216 -21.09 -1.79 5.69
N SER A 217 -20.61 -0.76 6.39
CA SER A 217 -20.80 -0.63 7.84
C SER A 217 -22.17 -0.04 8.19
N CYS A 218 -22.93 0.44 7.20
CA CYS A 218 -24.18 1.17 7.39
C CYS A 218 -24.05 2.36 8.37
N THR A 219 -22.86 2.96 8.46
CA THR A 219 -22.55 4.08 9.36
C THR A 219 -22.37 5.35 8.55
N MET A 220 -22.96 6.46 9.00
CA MET A 220 -22.77 7.75 8.33
C MET A 220 -21.38 8.34 8.67
N PRO A 221 -20.53 8.59 7.67
CA PRO A 221 -19.25 9.28 7.87
C PRO A 221 -19.47 10.69 8.37
N SER A 222 -18.47 11.23 9.09
CA SER A 222 -18.50 12.62 9.53
C SER A 222 -18.54 13.58 8.33
N VAL A 223 -19.11 14.77 8.54
CA VAL A 223 -19.15 15.83 7.52
C VAL A 223 -17.73 16.16 7.03
N LEU A 224 -16.75 16.12 7.93
CA LEU A 224 -15.35 16.36 7.59
C LEU A 224 -14.79 15.29 6.63
N ALA A 225 -15.14 14.02 6.83
CA ALA A 225 -14.73 12.94 5.92
C ALA A 225 -15.27 13.17 4.51
N TRP A 226 -16.52 13.63 4.39
CA TRP A 226 -17.11 14.01 3.09
C TRP A 226 -16.39 15.19 2.44
N ILE A 227 -16.05 16.24 3.20
CA ILE A 227 -15.28 17.38 2.70
C ILE A 227 -13.91 16.92 2.17
N CYS A 228 -13.20 16.06 2.90
CA CYS A 228 -11.94 15.49 2.47
C CYS A 228 -12.10 14.68 1.17
N CYS A 229 -13.10 13.81 1.09
CA CYS A 229 -13.39 13.01 -0.12
C CYS A 229 -13.65 13.88 -1.35
N ILE A 230 -14.49 14.91 -1.21
CA ILE A 230 -14.80 15.86 -2.30
C ILE A 230 -13.53 16.60 -2.71
N THR A 231 -12.74 17.05 -1.74
CA THR A 231 -11.48 17.78 -2.00
C THR A 231 -10.48 16.89 -2.74
N ILE A 232 -10.35 15.62 -2.36
CA ILE A 232 -9.51 14.63 -3.07
C ILE A 232 -9.99 14.49 -4.51
N MET A 233 -11.29 14.24 -4.74
CA MET A 233 -11.83 14.06 -6.08
C MET A 233 -11.66 15.29 -6.97
N CYS A 234 -12.01 16.48 -6.48
CA CYS A 234 -11.88 17.72 -7.25
C CYS A 234 -10.41 18.02 -7.59
N SER A 235 -9.51 17.81 -6.63
CA SER A 235 -8.08 18.06 -6.81
C SER A 235 -7.45 17.11 -7.82
N THR A 236 -7.75 15.81 -7.76
CA THR A 236 -7.19 14.83 -8.69
C THR A 236 -7.72 15.01 -10.10
N VAL A 237 -9.01 15.34 -10.26
CA VAL A 237 -9.61 15.70 -11.55
C VAL A 237 -8.91 16.93 -12.14
N PHE A 238 -8.66 17.96 -11.34
CA PHE A 238 -7.93 19.15 -11.80
C PHE A 238 -6.50 18.83 -12.26
N VAL A 239 -5.78 17.98 -11.53
CA VAL A 239 -4.42 17.53 -11.90
C VAL A 239 -4.43 16.70 -13.19
N ALA A 240 -5.49 15.92 -13.43
CA ALA A 240 -5.62 15.07 -14.60
C ALA A 240 -5.92 15.83 -15.90
N ARG A 241 -6.50 17.04 -15.83
CA ARG A 241 -6.75 17.87 -17.02
C ARG A 241 -5.42 18.22 -17.70
N GLN A 242 -5.39 18.18 -19.04
CA GLN A 242 -4.15 18.33 -19.82
C GLN A 242 -3.46 19.67 -19.59
#